data_AF-A0A352WXH9-F1
#
_entry.id   AF-A0A352WXH9-F1
#
_cell.length_a   1.000
_cell.length_b   1.000
_cell.length_c   1.000
_cell.angle_alpha   90.00
_cell.angle_beta   90.00
_cell.angle_gamma   90.00
#
_symmetry.space_group_name_H-M   'P 1'
#
loop_
_entity.id
_entity.type
_entity.pdbx_description
1 polymer ?
#
loop_
_entity_poly.entity_id
_entity_poly.type
_entity_poly.pdbx_seq_one_letter_code
_entity_poly.pdbx_strand_id
1 'polypeptide(L)'
;NNVRVTGIVIQGPDPARHLQLWNRSFSGVNQLTSAYYYTLQMTTGISIRADNIEVDNCEVSGFTSSAISLSNSALTGAASIDTYVHHSYIHDNQIKGLGYGVVHGHSYSTVAYNLFNYNRHSIAASGYADSGYTAYCNVEFGESVSHYFDMHGGADRKDGTIIAGEYVDMYNNTFLGTERPYAFRGVPTDHQSFSFNICYKSISYYGDRLYAYGGKVVTNNTIGKNIWDLASGNILVKTGY
;
A
#
# COMPACT_ATOMS: atom_id res chain seq x y z
N ASN A 1 10.79 18.09 -11.61
CA ASN A 1 9.35 18.18 -11.94
C ASN A 1 9.15 17.94 -13.43
N ASN A 2 7.94 17.55 -13.83
CA ASN A 2 7.53 17.30 -15.23
C ASN A 2 8.36 16.20 -15.91
N VAL A 3 8.49 15.06 -15.23
CA VAL A 3 9.24 13.90 -15.75
C VAL A 3 8.27 12.73 -15.93
N ARG A 4 8.38 12.05 -17.06
CA ARG A 4 7.67 10.80 -17.35
C ARG A 4 8.67 9.66 -17.49
N VAL A 5 8.46 8.59 -16.72
CA VAL A 5 9.18 7.32 -16.83
C VAL A 5 8.22 6.32 -17.45
N THR A 6 8.51 5.82 -18.66
CA THR A 6 7.55 5.02 -19.40
C THR A 6 8.18 3.89 -20.21
N GLY A 7 7.46 2.76 -20.33
CA GLY A 7 7.81 1.67 -21.25
C GLY A 7 9.04 0.85 -20.86
N ILE A 8 9.44 0.87 -19.59
CA ILE A 8 10.66 0.19 -19.11
C ILE A 8 10.34 -1.01 -18.22
N VAL A 9 11.21 -2.01 -18.27
CA VAL A 9 11.23 -3.14 -17.34
C VAL A 9 12.43 -2.94 -16.42
N ILE A 10 12.19 -2.85 -15.12
CA ILE A 10 13.22 -2.71 -14.11
C ILE A 10 13.11 -3.89 -13.14
N GLN A 11 14.18 -4.68 -13.06
CA GLN A 11 14.29 -5.79 -12.12
C GLN A 11 15.38 -5.51 -11.09
N GLY A 12 15.00 -5.56 -9.82
CA GLY A 12 15.88 -5.48 -8.66
C GLY A 12 16.57 -6.82 -8.37
N PRO A 13 17.50 -6.82 -7.41
CA PRO A 13 18.41 -7.95 -7.21
C PRO A 13 17.79 -9.17 -6.53
N ASP A 14 16.60 -9.06 -5.94
CA ASP A 14 16.08 -10.09 -5.05
C ASP A 14 14.54 -10.18 -5.09
N PRO A 15 13.99 -11.07 -5.94
CA PRO A 15 12.54 -11.32 -6.02
C PRO A 15 12.04 -12.33 -4.96
N ALA A 16 12.89 -12.82 -4.08
CA ALA A 16 12.48 -13.83 -3.11
C ALA A 16 11.61 -13.22 -2.00
N ARG A 17 10.69 -14.03 -1.45
CA ARG A 17 9.66 -13.56 -0.50
C ARG A 17 10.20 -13.21 0.90
N HIS A 18 11.37 -13.74 1.27
CA HIS A 18 12.05 -13.60 2.57
C HIS A 18 11.19 -13.71 3.84
N LEU A 19 10.09 -14.48 3.80
CA LEU A 19 9.15 -14.58 4.93
C LEU A 19 9.80 -15.16 6.21
N GLN A 20 10.75 -16.07 6.05
CA GLN A 20 11.47 -16.68 7.16
C GLN A 20 12.47 -15.75 7.81
N LEU A 21 13.03 -14.77 7.07
CA LEU A 21 14.00 -13.82 7.61
C LEU A 21 13.39 -13.03 8.75
N TRP A 22 12.21 -12.45 8.52
CA TRP A 22 11.48 -11.74 9.57
C TRP A 22 11.18 -12.62 10.77
N ASN A 23 10.75 -13.87 10.53
CA ASN A 23 10.42 -14.77 11.63
C ASN A 23 11.64 -15.05 12.52
N ARG A 24 12.82 -15.27 11.93
CA ARG A 24 14.06 -15.46 12.70
C ARG A 24 14.47 -14.21 13.47
N SER A 25 14.16 -13.02 12.95
CA SER A 25 14.56 -11.75 13.58
C SER A 25 13.60 -11.27 14.67
N PHE A 26 12.30 -11.56 14.57
CA PHE A 26 11.27 -10.90 15.39
C PHE A 26 10.21 -11.84 15.97
N SER A 27 10.37 -13.16 15.81
CA SER A 27 9.40 -14.12 16.35
C SER A 27 10.06 -15.39 16.89
N GLY A 28 9.40 -16.00 17.88
CA GLY A 28 9.82 -17.28 18.45
C GLY A 28 10.85 -17.18 19.57
N VAL A 29 11.21 -18.35 20.12
CA VAL A 29 12.21 -18.49 21.18
C VAL A 29 13.60 -18.36 20.54
N ASN A 30 14.47 -17.50 21.11
CA ASN A 30 15.77 -17.12 20.55
C ASN A 30 15.72 -16.32 19.25
N GLN A 31 14.77 -15.38 19.14
CA GLN A 31 14.77 -14.41 18.05
C GLN A 31 16.13 -13.68 17.96
N LEU A 32 16.59 -13.49 16.73
CA LEU A 32 17.75 -12.65 16.44
C LEU A 32 17.36 -11.18 16.63
N THR A 33 18.16 -10.26 16.10
CA THR A 33 17.95 -8.83 16.31
C THR A 33 17.46 -8.15 15.03
N SER A 34 16.97 -6.92 15.20
CA SER A 34 16.78 -5.99 14.07
C SER A 34 18.04 -5.87 13.21
N ALA A 35 19.23 -5.90 13.81
CA ALA A 35 20.49 -5.85 13.06
C ALA A 35 20.67 -7.06 12.14
N TYR A 36 20.23 -8.26 12.55
CA TYR A 36 20.23 -9.43 11.66
C TYR A 36 19.25 -9.27 10.51
N TYR A 37 18.05 -8.73 10.76
CA TYR A 37 17.07 -8.46 9.70
C TYR A 37 17.64 -7.54 8.61
N TYR A 38 18.33 -6.48 9.01
CA TYR A 38 18.95 -5.51 8.10
C TYR A 38 20.32 -5.95 7.55
N THR A 39 20.67 -7.23 7.66
CA THR A 39 21.69 -7.83 6.79
C THR A 39 21.17 -8.02 5.36
N LEU A 40 19.84 -8.05 5.20
CA LEU A 40 19.21 -7.91 3.88
C LEU A 40 19.49 -6.50 3.35
N GLN A 41 20.13 -6.41 2.19
CA GLN A 41 20.36 -5.13 1.54
C GLN A 41 19.04 -4.51 1.11
N MET A 42 18.80 -3.29 1.56
CA MET A 42 17.63 -2.49 1.20
C MET A 42 17.82 -1.88 -0.19
N THR A 43 16.88 -2.13 -1.08
CA THR A 43 16.90 -1.64 -2.46
C THR A 43 15.56 -1.07 -2.88
N THR A 44 15.63 0.00 -3.67
CA THR A 44 14.47 0.70 -4.22
C THR A 44 14.68 0.86 -5.72
N GLY A 45 13.63 0.67 -6.52
CA GLY A 45 13.69 0.82 -7.97
C GLY A 45 13.68 2.28 -8.40
N ILE A 46 12.51 2.90 -8.33
CA ILE A 46 12.32 4.31 -8.69
C ILE A 46 12.14 5.12 -7.41
N SER A 47 13.00 6.10 -7.18
CA SER A 47 12.87 7.05 -6.07
C SER A 47 12.48 8.43 -6.60
N ILE A 48 11.36 8.96 -6.11
CA ILE A 48 10.74 10.21 -6.55
C ILE A 48 10.78 11.22 -5.40
N ARG A 49 11.43 12.35 -5.66
CA ARG A 49 11.54 13.51 -4.75
C ARG A 49 11.24 14.80 -5.49
N ALA A 50 10.14 14.83 -6.24
CA ALA A 50 9.78 15.92 -7.14
C ALA A 50 8.27 15.91 -7.41
N ASP A 51 7.74 17.04 -7.88
CA ASP A 51 6.32 17.20 -8.20
C ASP A 51 6.07 16.91 -9.69
N ASN A 52 4.81 16.58 -10.02
CA ASN A 52 4.34 16.32 -11.39
C ASN A 52 5.18 15.26 -12.10
N ILE A 53 5.08 14.02 -11.62
CA ILE A 53 5.86 12.87 -12.10
C ILE A 53 4.90 11.79 -12.57
N GLU A 54 5.12 11.27 -13.78
CA GLU A 54 4.31 10.19 -14.36
C GLU A 54 5.17 8.92 -14.46
N VAL A 55 4.66 7.80 -13.97
CA VAL A 55 5.28 6.47 -14.15
C VAL A 55 4.24 5.56 -14.78
N ASP A 56 4.44 5.16 -16.04
CA ASP A 56 3.44 4.40 -16.77
C ASP A 56 3.96 3.34 -17.73
N ASN A 57 3.14 2.33 -18.04
CA ASN A 57 3.52 1.26 -18.96
C ASN A 57 4.85 0.59 -18.58
N CYS A 58 5.13 0.48 -17.28
CA CYS A 58 6.37 -0.09 -16.76
C CYS A 58 6.13 -1.46 -16.14
N GLU A 59 7.18 -2.27 -16.05
CA GLU A 59 7.25 -3.43 -15.17
C GLU A 59 8.33 -3.18 -14.11
N VAL A 60 8.00 -3.31 -12.83
CA VAL A 60 8.94 -3.05 -11.73
C VAL A 60 8.87 -4.16 -10.69
N SER A 61 9.99 -4.87 -10.50
CA SER A 61 10.04 -6.06 -9.65
C SER A 61 11.36 -6.27 -8.93
N GLY A 62 11.41 -7.16 -7.92
CA GLY A 62 12.66 -7.62 -7.29
C GLY A 62 13.33 -6.65 -6.31
N PHE A 63 12.61 -5.64 -5.80
CA PHE A 63 13.14 -4.67 -4.84
C PHE A 63 12.76 -5.00 -3.40
N THR A 64 13.77 -5.07 -2.53
CA THR A 64 13.61 -5.51 -1.13
C THR A 64 12.97 -4.46 -0.22
N SER A 65 13.07 -3.18 -0.56
CA SER A 65 12.36 -2.11 0.16
C SER A 65 11.07 -1.75 -0.55
N SER A 66 11.18 -1.29 -1.79
CA SER A 66 10.04 -0.77 -2.56
C SER A 66 10.34 -0.70 -4.05
N ALA A 67 9.39 -1.05 -4.90
CA ALA A 67 9.50 -0.82 -6.34
C ALA A 67 9.53 0.68 -6.67
N ILE A 68 8.56 1.44 -6.17
CA ILE A 68 8.45 2.89 -6.37
C ILE A 68 8.28 3.58 -5.01
N SER A 69 9.16 4.55 -4.71
CA SER A 69 9.14 5.31 -3.46
C SER A 69 8.99 6.80 -3.73
N LEU A 70 8.01 7.42 -3.08
CA LEU A 70 7.70 8.83 -3.14
C LEU A 70 8.04 9.48 -1.79
N SER A 71 8.61 10.67 -1.81
CA SER A 71 8.91 11.45 -0.60
C SER A 71 8.83 12.93 -0.90
N ASN A 72 9.06 13.77 0.12
CA ASN A 72 9.06 15.21 -0.01
C ASN A 72 9.89 15.69 -1.22
N SER A 73 9.39 16.75 -1.87
CA SER A 73 10.07 17.38 -3.00
C SER A 73 11.45 17.85 -2.55
N ALA A 74 12.50 17.41 -3.25
CA ALA A 74 13.87 17.81 -2.95
C ALA A 74 14.11 19.31 -3.21
N LEU A 75 13.24 19.94 -4.01
CA LEU A 75 13.30 21.36 -4.34
C LEU A 75 12.71 22.24 -3.23
N THR A 76 11.54 21.86 -2.69
CA THR A 76 10.79 22.71 -1.75
C THR A 76 10.87 22.22 -0.31
N GLY A 77 11.24 20.95 -0.09
CA GLY A 77 11.17 20.29 1.21
C GLY A 77 9.77 19.88 1.66
N ALA A 78 8.71 20.37 0.99
CA ALA A 78 7.32 20.05 1.27
C ALA A 78 6.91 18.68 0.71
N ALA A 79 5.76 18.16 1.14
CA ALA A 79 5.18 16.95 0.57
C ALA A 79 5.10 17.07 -0.97
N SER A 80 5.60 16.05 -1.68
CA SER A 80 5.54 16.08 -3.15
C SER A 80 4.11 15.86 -3.64
N ILE A 81 3.72 16.51 -4.73
CA ILE A 81 2.37 16.42 -5.29
C ILE A 81 2.37 15.94 -6.75
N ASP A 82 1.20 15.57 -7.23
CA ASP A 82 0.94 15.25 -8.64
C ASP A 82 1.81 14.13 -9.20
N THR A 83 2.14 13.12 -8.39
CA THR A 83 2.71 11.87 -8.92
C THR A 83 1.58 10.95 -9.40
N TYR A 84 1.69 10.43 -10.62
CA TYR A 84 0.72 9.51 -11.20
C TYR A 84 1.41 8.21 -11.63
N VAL A 85 1.08 7.10 -10.95
CA VAL A 85 1.60 5.76 -11.27
C VAL A 85 0.48 4.94 -11.91
N HIS A 86 0.62 4.56 -13.18
CA HIS A 86 -0.46 3.86 -13.88
C HIS A 86 -0.06 2.86 -14.95
N HIS A 87 -1.01 2.00 -15.34
CA HIS A 87 -0.84 1.04 -16.45
C HIS A 87 0.45 0.21 -16.34
N SER A 88 0.90 -0.07 -15.12
CA SER A 88 2.17 -0.75 -14.85
C SER A 88 1.93 -2.10 -14.16
N TYR A 89 2.89 -3.01 -14.29
CA TYR A 89 2.93 -4.27 -13.58
C TYR A 89 3.98 -4.20 -12.46
N ILE A 90 3.54 -4.23 -11.20
CA ILE A 90 4.43 -4.01 -10.04
C ILE A 90 4.36 -5.23 -9.12
N HIS A 91 5.44 -6.01 -9.09
CA HIS A 91 5.38 -7.35 -8.50
C HIS A 91 6.70 -7.88 -7.95
N ASP A 92 6.65 -9.01 -7.24
CA ASP A 92 7.83 -9.71 -6.70
C ASP A 92 8.76 -8.80 -5.88
N ASN A 93 8.17 -7.87 -5.12
CA ASN A 93 8.88 -7.04 -4.15
C ASN A 93 8.66 -7.55 -2.71
N GLN A 94 8.03 -8.70 -2.52
CA GLN A 94 7.56 -9.16 -1.20
C GLN A 94 8.70 -9.42 -0.22
N ILE A 95 8.77 -8.63 0.86
CA ILE A 95 9.61 -8.89 2.03
C ILE A 95 8.73 -8.73 3.27
N LYS A 96 8.68 -9.73 4.17
CA LYS A 96 7.88 -9.60 5.40
C LYS A 96 8.46 -8.49 6.29
N GLY A 97 7.73 -7.38 6.43
CA GLY A 97 8.14 -6.17 7.14
C GLY A 97 8.58 -5.01 6.25
N LEU A 98 8.78 -5.24 4.95
CA LEU A 98 9.18 -4.26 3.93
C LEU A 98 8.45 -4.57 2.61
N GLY A 99 9.04 -4.34 1.45
CA GLY A 99 8.58 -4.92 0.19
C GLY A 99 7.32 -4.28 -0.38
N TYR A 100 7.37 -2.98 -0.61
CA TYR A 100 6.24 -2.19 -1.07
C TYR A 100 6.18 -2.09 -2.60
N GLY A 101 4.99 -2.12 -3.20
CA GLY A 101 4.82 -1.78 -4.61
C GLY A 101 5.07 -0.29 -4.83
N VAL A 102 4.12 0.54 -4.39
CA VAL A 102 4.24 2.00 -4.33
C VAL A 102 4.20 2.45 -2.87
N VAL A 103 5.19 3.21 -2.40
CA VAL A 103 5.24 3.70 -1.01
C VAL A 103 5.39 5.22 -0.92
N HIS A 104 4.60 5.83 -0.05
CA HIS A 104 4.56 7.27 0.20
C HIS A 104 5.22 7.64 1.53
N GLY A 105 6.13 8.61 1.50
CA GLY A 105 6.57 9.37 2.67
C GLY A 105 5.65 10.59 2.87
N HIS A 106 6.25 11.78 2.91
CA HIS A 106 5.55 13.05 2.76
C HIS A 106 5.22 13.29 1.28
N SER A 107 4.07 12.81 0.82
CA SER A 107 3.71 12.88 -0.60
C SER A 107 2.23 12.58 -0.85
N TYR A 108 1.71 13.14 -1.94
CA TYR A 108 0.39 12.87 -2.50
C TYR A 108 0.49 12.29 -3.90
N SER A 109 -0.32 11.27 -4.19
CA SER A 109 -0.28 10.63 -5.51
C SER A 109 -1.62 10.07 -5.96
N THR A 110 -1.68 9.76 -7.25
CA THR A 110 -2.67 8.86 -7.83
C THR A 110 -1.99 7.57 -8.26
N VAL A 111 -2.55 6.43 -7.90
CA VAL A 111 -2.08 5.10 -8.29
C VAL A 111 -3.24 4.36 -8.96
N ALA A 112 -3.23 4.22 -10.28
CA ALA A 112 -4.40 3.69 -11.00
C ALA A 112 -4.09 2.75 -12.16
N TYR A 113 -5.02 1.86 -12.51
CA TYR A 113 -4.89 0.98 -13.68
C TYR A 113 -3.68 0.03 -13.64
N ASN A 114 -3.09 -0.22 -12.46
CA ASN A 114 -1.95 -1.11 -12.32
C ASN A 114 -2.37 -2.54 -12.03
N LEU A 115 -1.51 -3.50 -12.40
CA LEU A 115 -1.56 -4.86 -11.91
C LEU A 115 -0.50 -5.02 -10.81
N PHE A 116 -0.93 -5.53 -9.67
CA PHE A 116 -0.07 -5.81 -8.53
C PHE A 116 -0.11 -7.29 -8.17
N ASN A 117 1.04 -7.85 -7.79
CA ASN A 117 1.12 -9.20 -7.23
C ASN A 117 2.41 -9.37 -6.41
N TYR A 118 2.51 -10.35 -5.51
CA TYR A 118 3.75 -10.63 -4.77
C TYR A 118 4.44 -9.38 -4.18
N ASN A 119 3.67 -8.46 -3.60
CA ASN A 119 4.18 -7.39 -2.74
C ASN A 119 3.90 -7.75 -1.27
N ARG A 120 4.35 -6.94 -0.31
CA ARG A 120 3.74 -6.95 1.03
C ARG A 120 2.52 -6.04 1.03
N HIS A 121 2.76 -4.74 0.84
CA HIS A 121 1.70 -3.79 0.52
C HIS A 121 1.91 -3.33 -0.91
N SER A 122 0.91 -3.47 -1.75
CA SER A 122 0.96 -2.99 -3.14
C SER A 122 0.93 -1.47 -3.19
N ILE A 123 0.21 -0.85 -2.26
CA ILE A 123 0.27 0.59 -2.00
C ILE A 123 0.46 0.76 -0.50
N ALA A 124 1.44 1.56 -0.10
CA ALA A 124 1.70 1.89 1.30
C ALA A 124 1.96 3.38 1.46
N ALA A 125 1.81 3.87 2.69
CA ALA A 125 2.18 5.21 3.05
C ALA A 125 2.63 5.26 4.51
N SER A 126 3.53 6.18 4.82
CA SER A 126 4.11 6.35 6.16
C SER A 126 3.12 6.94 7.17
N GLY A 127 2.02 7.55 6.71
CA GLY A 127 0.99 8.08 7.60
C GLY A 127 1.29 9.44 8.21
N TYR A 128 2.11 10.26 7.55
CA TYR A 128 2.32 11.64 7.94
C TYR A 128 1.05 12.46 7.67
N ALA A 129 0.79 13.50 8.47
CA ALA A 129 -0.41 14.32 8.31
C ALA A 129 -0.47 15.03 6.93
N ASP A 130 0.67 15.21 6.27
CA ASP A 130 0.84 15.77 4.93
C ASP A 130 1.14 14.65 3.89
N SER A 131 0.34 13.58 3.91
CA SER A 131 0.44 12.49 2.95
C SER A 131 -0.92 11.90 2.63
N GLY A 132 -1.12 11.44 1.40
CA GLY A 132 -2.39 10.84 0.98
C GLY A 132 -2.29 10.19 -0.39
N TYR A 133 -3.27 9.37 -0.75
CA TYR A 133 -3.32 8.81 -2.10
C TYR A 133 -4.73 8.49 -2.57
N THR A 134 -4.90 8.57 -3.88
CA THR A 134 -6.06 8.03 -4.58
C THR A 134 -5.66 6.76 -5.32
N ALA A 135 -6.32 5.64 -5.03
CA ALA A 135 -6.09 4.35 -5.66
C ALA A 135 -7.35 3.89 -6.41
N TYR A 136 -7.27 3.76 -7.73
CA TYR A 136 -8.44 3.30 -8.49
C TYR A 136 -8.15 2.44 -9.73
N CYS A 137 -9.12 1.60 -10.11
CA CYS A 137 -8.99 0.71 -11.27
C CYS A 137 -7.75 -0.21 -11.24
N ASN A 138 -7.15 -0.45 -10.07
CA ASN A 138 -6.05 -1.38 -9.94
C ASN A 138 -6.58 -2.81 -9.76
N VAL A 139 -5.76 -3.79 -10.13
CA VAL A 139 -5.99 -5.21 -9.85
C VAL A 139 -4.90 -5.69 -8.91
N GLU A 140 -5.29 -6.17 -7.73
CA GLU A 140 -4.41 -6.92 -6.84
C GLU A 140 -4.68 -8.42 -7.01
N PHE A 141 -3.68 -9.15 -7.52
CA PHE A 141 -3.84 -10.53 -7.96
C PHE A 141 -3.87 -11.54 -6.79
N GLY A 142 -3.36 -11.15 -5.61
CA GLY A 142 -3.69 -11.82 -4.35
C GLY A 142 -2.60 -12.67 -3.70
N GLU A 143 -1.40 -12.75 -4.29
CA GLU A 143 -0.25 -13.41 -3.63
C GLU A 143 0.55 -12.45 -2.73
N SER A 144 0.18 -11.16 -2.72
CA SER A 144 0.69 -10.20 -1.76
C SER A 144 0.29 -10.58 -0.32
N VAL A 145 1.15 -10.29 0.66
CA VAL A 145 0.96 -10.74 2.06
C VAL A 145 0.70 -9.58 3.01
N SER A 146 -0.10 -9.79 4.08
CA SER A 146 -0.71 -8.71 4.86
C SER A 146 -1.80 -8.01 4.03
N HIS A 147 -2.42 -6.96 4.56
CA HIS A 147 -3.35 -6.13 3.79
C HIS A 147 -2.68 -5.44 2.58
N TYR A 148 -3.43 -5.24 1.49
CA TYR A 148 -2.85 -4.82 0.21
C TYR A 148 -2.55 -3.33 0.13
N PHE A 149 -3.52 -2.49 0.47
CA PHE A 149 -3.38 -1.03 0.50
C PHE A 149 -3.28 -0.57 1.94
N ASP A 150 -2.23 0.19 2.23
CA ASP A 150 -1.82 0.53 3.57
C ASP A 150 -1.63 2.03 3.73
N MET A 151 -2.00 2.50 4.90
CA MET A 151 -1.63 3.81 5.41
C MET A 151 -1.23 3.56 6.86
N HIS A 152 0.07 3.64 7.14
CA HIS A 152 0.59 3.52 8.50
C HIS A 152 -0.03 4.59 9.39
N GLY A 153 0.01 4.39 10.70
CA GLY A 153 -0.44 5.39 11.64
C GLY A 153 0.54 5.74 12.74
N GLY A 154 0.05 6.56 13.67
CA GLY A 154 0.66 6.97 14.93
C GLY A 154 1.65 6.00 15.55
N ALA A 155 1.13 4.80 15.85
CA ALA A 155 1.86 3.74 16.52
C ALA A 155 3.04 3.21 15.70
N ASP A 156 2.91 3.20 14.37
CA ASP A 156 3.94 2.68 13.46
C ASP A 156 5.13 3.62 13.37
N ARG A 157 4.88 4.94 13.31
CA ARG A 157 5.97 5.94 13.35
C ARG A 157 6.45 6.25 14.77
N LYS A 158 5.76 5.74 15.80
CA LYS A 158 6.09 5.95 17.23
C LYS A 158 6.13 7.42 17.62
N ASP A 159 5.24 8.24 17.08
CA ASP A 159 5.22 9.70 17.28
C ASP A 159 4.18 10.18 18.29
N GLY A 160 3.49 9.25 18.97
CA GLY A 160 2.48 9.56 19.99
C GLY A 160 1.14 10.04 19.45
N THR A 161 0.98 10.13 18.13
CA THR A 161 -0.30 10.49 17.50
C THR A 161 -1.17 9.24 17.25
N ILE A 162 -2.38 9.45 16.73
CA ILE A 162 -3.16 8.40 16.07
C ILE A 162 -3.34 8.68 14.57
N ILE A 163 -2.62 9.66 14.02
CA ILE A 163 -2.78 10.13 12.64
C ILE A 163 -2.38 9.03 11.67
N ALA A 164 -3.14 8.83 10.59
CA ALA A 164 -2.82 7.91 9.50
C ALA A 164 -3.09 8.59 8.15
N GLY A 165 -2.23 9.54 7.78
CA GLY A 165 -2.41 10.31 6.55
C GLY A 165 -3.44 11.42 6.66
N GLU A 166 -3.53 12.21 5.60
CA GLU A 166 -4.62 13.14 5.36
C GLU A 166 -5.82 12.41 4.77
N TYR A 167 -5.66 11.80 3.60
CA TYR A 167 -6.71 11.08 2.92
C TYR A 167 -6.25 9.77 2.27
N VAL A 168 -7.20 8.84 2.14
CA VAL A 168 -7.06 7.62 1.34
C VAL A 168 -8.36 7.36 0.59
N ASP A 169 -8.32 7.46 -0.73
CA ASP A 169 -9.46 7.14 -1.58
C ASP A 169 -9.22 5.85 -2.35
N MET A 170 -10.14 4.90 -2.23
CA MET A 170 -10.05 3.59 -2.86
C MET A 170 -11.33 3.26 -3.61
N TYR A 171 -11.29 3.30 -4.94
CA TYR A 171 -12.46 2.97 -5.73
C TYR A 171 -12.21 2.21 -7.03
N ASN A 172 -13.19 1.44 -7.49
CA ASN A 172 -13.07 0.64 -8.72
C ASN A 172 -11.88 -0.34 -8.75
N ASN A 173 -11.28 -0.69 -7.61
CA ASN A 173 -10.21 -1.67 -7.56
C ASN A 173 -10.78 -3.09 -7.48
N THR A 174 -10.01 -4.07 -7.96
CA THR A 174 -10.33 -5.50 -7.85
C THR A 174 -9.28 -6.20 -7.01
N PHE A 175 -9.70 -6.77 -5.88
CA PHE A 175 -8.85 -7.54 -4.97
C PHE A 175 -9.19 -9.02 -5.06
N LEU A 176 -8.29 -9.82 -5.62
CA LEU A 176 -8.52 -11.24 -5.93
C LEU A 176 -7.98 -12.23 -4.88
N GLY A 177 -7.22 -11.77 -3.90
CA GLY A 177 -6.69 -12.63 -2.83
C GLY A 177 -7.45 -12.58 -1.52
N THR A 178 -7.00 -13.38 -0.55
CA THR A 178 -7.66 -13.55 0.75
C THR A 178 -7.25 -12.55 1.82
N GLU A 179 -6.16 -11.82 1.64
CA GLU A 179 -5.80 -10.75 2.58
C GLU A 179 -6.75 -9.56 2.45
N ARG A 180 -6.73 -8.69 3.47
CA ARG A 180 -7.63 -7.53 3.53
C ARG A 180 -7.29 -6.52 2.42
N PRO A 181 -8.28 -5.85 1.80
CA PRO A 181 -8.02 -4.76 0.88
C PRO A 181 -7.21 -3.63 1.54
N TYR A 182 -7.52 -3.33 2.79
CA TYR A 182 -6.78 -2.39 3.63
C TYR A 182 -6.97 -2.75 5.11
N ALA A 183 -6.33 -2.02 6.02
CA ALA A 183 -6.64 -2.07 7.44
C ALA A 183 -6.37 -0.71 8.08
N PHE A 184 -7.25 -0.24 8.96
CA PHE A 184 -6.96 0.95 9.76
C PHE A 184 -5.79 0.71 10.72
N ARG A 185 -4.84 1.66 10.68
CA ARG A 185 -3.66 1.73 11.56
C ARG A 185 -3.58 3.05 12.31
N GLY A 186 -4.58 3.90 12.13
CA GLY A 186 -4.80 5.18 12.79
C GLY A 186 -6.09 5.81 12.25
N VAL A 187 -6.19 7.12 12.37
CA VAL A 187 -7.33 7.94 11.94
C VAL A 187 -6.81 8.95 10.91
N PRO A 188 -7.35 9.00 9.69
CA PRO A 188 -7.00 10.04 8.72
C PRO A 188 -7.42 11.41 9.24
N THR A 189 -6.64 12.46 8.95
CA THR A 189 -7.00 13.82 9.40
C THR A 189 -8.15 14.40 8.60
N ASP A 190 -8.33 13.98 7.35
CA ASP A 190 -9.47 14.33 6.52
C ASP A 190 -10.43 13.15 6.39
N HIS A 191 -10.15 12.16 5.52
CA HIS A 191 -11.07 11.03 5.30
C HIS A 191 -10.41 9.76 4.76
N GLN A 192 -11.15 8.66 4.80
CA GLN A 192 -10.86 7.47 4.01
C GLN A 192 -12.15 6.97 3.34
N SER A 193 -12.09 6.66 2.05
CA SER A 193 -13.24 6.15 1.28
C SER A 193 -12.94 4.82 0.61
N PHE A 194 -13.92 3.91 0.62
CA PHE A 194 -13.83 2.60 -0.02
C PHE A 194 -15.12 2.26 -0.75
N SER A 195 -15.17 2.52 -2.07
CA SER A 195 -16.39 2.39 -2.86
C SER A 195 -16.15 1.78 -4.25
N PHE A 196 -17.12 1.05 -4.76
CA PHE A 196 -17.13 0.42 -6.08
C PHE A 196 -15.99 -0.58 -6.32
N ASN A 197 -15.42 -1.15 -5.26
CA ASN A 197 -14.41 -2.19 -5.36
C ASN A 197 -15.05 -3.58 -5.46
N ILE A 198 -14.28 -4.52 -5.99
CA ILE A 198 -14.58 -5.96 -6.00
C ILE A 198 -13.63 -6.66 -5.03
N CYS A 199 -14.19 -7.37 -4.06
CA CYS A 199 -13.43 -8.04 -3.02
C CYS A 199 -13.66 -9.55 -3.05
N TYR A 200 -12.56 -10.32 -3.00
CA TYR A 200 -12.61 -11.77 -3.07
C TYR A 200 -13.38 -12.41 -1.90
N LYS A 201 -13.26 -11.88 -0.69
CA LYS A 201 -13.96 -12.36 0.51
C LYS A 201 -15.00 -11.37 1.01
N SER A 202 -15.87 -11.83 1.90
CA SER A 202 -16.88 -11.00 2.54
C SER A 202 -16.26 -9.94 3.46
N ILE A 203 -16.98 -8.83 3.68
CA ILE A 203 -16.60 -7.84 4.70
C ILE A 203 -16.47 -8.46 6.09
N SER A 204 -17.33 -9.43 6.44
CA SER A 204 -17.27 -10.16 7.72
C SER A 204 -16.04 -11.04 7.86
N TYR A 205 -15.52 -11.60 6.76
CA TYR A 205 -14.28 -12.35 6.76
C TYR A 205 -13.07 -11.47 7.07
N TYR A 206 -13.04 -10.26 6.50
CA TYR A 206 -11.96 -9.29 6.75
C TYR A 206 -12.02 -8.69 8.16
N GLY A 207 -13.22 -8.61 8.76
CA GLY A 207 -13.41 -8.18 10.14
C GLY A 207 -13.36 -6.65 10.32
N ASP A 208 -13.28 -6.23 11.57
CA ASP A 208 -13.54 -4.85 11.99
C ASP A 208 -12.48 -3.83 11.59
N ARG A 209 -11.25 -4.26 11.29
CA ARG A 209 -10.16 -3.37 10.88
C ARG A 209 -10.42 -2.61 9.58
N LEU A 210 -11.48 -2.94 8.84
CA LEU A 210 -11.93 -2.15 7.70
C LEU A 210 -12.70 -0.88 8.10
N TYR A 211 -13.23 -0.80 9.32
CA TYR A 211 -14.02 0.36 9.78
C TYR A 211 -13.66 0.82 11.19
N ALA A 212 -12.79 0.11 11.91
CA ALA A 212 -12.44 0.41 13.29
C ALA A 212 -10.91 0.39 13.54
N TYR A 213 -10.49 1.25 14.45
CA TYR A 213 -9.14 1.32 15.00
C TYR A 213 -9.19 1.41 16.53
N GLY A 214 -8.37 0.62 17.23
CA GLY A 214 -8.38 0.59 18.70
C GLY A 214 -9.74 0.23 19.32
N GLY A 215 -10.54 -0.59 18.62
CA GLY A 215 -11.89 -0.99 19.05
C GLY A 215 -12.97 0.07 18.87
N LYS A 216 -12.67 1.19 18.19
CA LYS A 216 -13.62 2.26 17.91
C LYS A 216 -13.81 2.43 16.41
N VAL A 217 -15.05 2.63 15.98
CA VAL A 217 -15.37 2.99 14.59
C VAL A 217 -14.67 4.31 14.25
N VAL A 218 -13.98 4.35 13.12
CA VAL A 218 -13.34 5.56 12.61
C VAL A 218 -14.42 6.43 11.96
N THR A 219 -14.61 7.66 12.47
CA THR A 219 -15.73 8.52 12.05
C THR A 219 -15.55 9.14 10.68
N ASN A 220 -14.31 9.35 10.24
CA ASN A 220 -13.99 9.95 8.96
C ASN A 220 -13.75 8.85 7.90
N ASN A 221 -14.55 7.80 7.95
CA ASN A 221 -14.46 6.65 7.05
C ASN A 221 -15.80 6.43 6.35
N THR A 222 -15.76 6.15 5.06
CA THR A 222 -16.95 5.80 4.27
C THR A 222 -16.71 4.49 3.52
N ILE A 223 -17.49 3.44 3.84
CA ILE A 223 -17.50 2.22 3.05
C ILE A 223 -18.77 2.22 2.18
N GLY A 224 -18.63 2.66 0.93
CA GLY A 224 -19.74 2.73 0.01
C GLY A 224 -20.13 1.39 -0.59
N LYS A 225 -20.66 1.44 -1.81
CA LYS A 225 -21.17 0.27 -2.55
C LYS A 225 -20.02 -0.60 -3.07
N ASN A 226 -19.90 -1.85 -2.66
CA ASN A 226 -18.85 -2.77 -3.15
C ASN A 226 -19.45 -4.14 -3.51
N ILE A 227 -18.77 -4.91 -4.35
CA ILE A 227 -19.04 -6.34 -4.50
C ILE A 227 -18.16 -7.07 -3.50
N TRP A 228 -18.79 -7.77 -2.56
CA TRP A 228 -18.12 -8.56 -1.54
C TRP A 228 -18.27 -10.05 -1.82
N ASP A 229 -17.29 -10.85 -1.40
CA ASP A 229 -17.36 -12.32 -1.47
C ASP A 229 -17.47 -12.87 -2.90
N LEU A 230 -16.68 -12.33 -3.83
CA LEU A 230 -16.60 -12.84 -5.20
C LEU A 230 -16.28 -14.35 -5.23
N ALA A 231 -15.54 -14.87 -4.24
CA ALA A 231 -15.20 -16.29 -4.13
C ALA A 231 -16.41 -17.23 -4.03
N SER A 232 -17.58 -16.74 -3.59
CA SER A 232 -18.83 -17.52 -3.56
C SER A 232 -19.68 -17.34 -4.83
N GLY A 233 -19.17 -16.63 -5.84
CA GLY A 233 -19.90 -16.26 -7.05
C GLY A 233 -20.82 -15.05 -6.85
N ASN A 234 -20.68 -14.30 -5.76
CA ASN A 234 -21.49 -13.10 -5.54
C ASN A 234 -21.09 -11.97 -6.49
N ILE A 235 -22.08 -11.41 -7.18
CA ILE A 235 -21.95 -10.26 -8.09
C ILE A 235 -22.78 -9.05 -7.64
N LEU A 236 -23.46 -9.16 -6.49
CA LEU A 236 -24.34 -8.10 -6.01
C LEU A 236 -23.55 -6.98 -5.33
N VAL A 237 -23.85 -5.76 -5.76
CA VAL A 237 -23.36 -4.53 -5.14
C VAL A 237 -24.09 -4.28 -3.83
N LYS A 238 -23.34 -4.14 -2.72
CA LYS A 238 -23.87 -3.87 -1.38
C LYS A 238 -23.14 -2.69 -0.76
N THR A 239 -23.86 -1.81 -0.07
CA THR A 239 -23.22 -0.78 0.77
C THR A 239 -22.44 -1.48 1.88
N GLY A 240 -21.20 -1.04 2.09
CA GLY A 240 -20.46 -1.35 3.30
C GLY A 240 -20.93 -0.48 4.46
N TYR A 241 -20.37 -0.76 5.63
CA TYR A 241 -20.72 -0.14 6.90
C TYR A 241 -20.69 1.40 6.87
#